data_AF-A0A7C6W503-F1
#
_entry.id   AF-A0A7C6W503-F1
#
_cell.length_a   1.000
_cell.length_b   1.000
_cell.length_c   1.000
_cell.angle_alpha   90.00
_cell.angle_beta   90.00
_cell.angle_gamma   90.00
#
_symmetry.space_group_name_H-M   'P 1'
#
loop_
_entity.id
_entity.type
_entity.pdbx_description
1 polymer ?
#
loop_
_entity_poly.entity_id
_entity_poly.type
_entity_poly.pdbx_seq_one_letter_code
_entity_poly.pdbx_strand_id
1 'polypeptide(L)' 'MREQPPTRHRPTLYLVYATPLADGRTVKDTVAARDEDEAYQKARELYPRDRFAVTVYLQSADDD' A
#
# COMPACT_ATOMS: atom_id res chain seq x y z
N MET A 1 1.80 31.38 -15.83
CA MET A 1 2.03 29.95 -16.10
C MET A 1 2.98 29.44 -15.03
N ARG A 2 2.50 28.67 -14.05
CA ARG A 2 3.36 28.10 -13.01
C ARG A 2 3.86 26.76 -13.53
N GLU A 3 5.11 26.77 -13.95
CA GLU A 3 5.87 25.59 -14.36
C GLU A 3 6.00 24.69 -13.11
N GLN A 4 5.19 23.64 -13.04
CA GLN A 4 5.39 22.58 -12.07
C GLN A 4 6.72 21.88 -12.45
N PRO A 5 7.72 21.82 -11.56
CA PRO A 5 8.95 21.10 -11.86
C PRO A 5 8.58 19.64 -12.15
N PRO A 6 9.31 18.93 -13.05
CA PRO A 6 8.99 17.56 -13.41
C PRO A 6 8.91 16.77 -12.11
N THR A 7 7.72 16.26 -11.82
CA THR A 7 7.40 15.47 -10.64
C THR A 7 8.45 14.40 -10.53
N ARG A 8 9.45 14.63 -9.65
CA ARG A 8 10.28 13.56 -9.09
C ARG A 8 9.28 12.51 -8.70
N HIS A 9 9.32 11.37 -9.37
CA HIS A 9 8.45 10.22 -9.19
C HIS A 9 8.65 9.76 -7.73
N ARG A 10 8.02 10.48 -6.79
CA ARG A 10 8.04 10.13 -5.38
C ARG A 10 7.27 8.82 -5.35
N PRO A 11 7.87 7.75 -4.80
CA PRO A 11 7.13 6.52 -4.65
C PRO A 11 5.89 6.83 -3.82
N THR A 12 4.75 6.44 -4.35
CA THR A 12 3.47 6.58 -3.67
C THR A 12 3.45 5.59 -2.52
N LEU A 13 3.04 6.06 -1.35
CA LEU A 13 2.92 5.20 -0.19
C LEU A 13 1.55 4.55 -0.22
N TYR A 14 1.53 3.24 -0.02
CA TYR A 14 0.31 2.45 0.09
C TYR A 14 0.27 1.80 1.45
N LEU A 15 -0.86 1.97 2.13
CA LEU A 15 -1.16 1.34 3.40
C LEU A 15 -1.67 -0.07 3.16
N VAL A 16 -0.99 -1.04 3.73
CA VAL A 16 -1.35 -2.45 3.64
C VAL A 16 -1.90 -2.91 4.97
N TYR A 17 -3.13 -3.39 4.98
CA TYR A 17 -3.74 -4.04 6.13
C TYR A 17 -3.79 -5.53 5.88
N ALA A 18 -2.97 -6.29 6.61
CA ALA A 18 -2.95 -7.73 6.57
C ALA A 18 -3.64 -8.28 7.83
N THR A 19 -4.86 -8.77 7.66
CA THR A 19 -5.62 -9.40 8.73
C THR A 19 -5.45 -10.92 8.64
N PRO A 20 -4.78 -11.58 9.60
CA PRO A 20 -4.69 -13.04 9.60
C PRO A 20 -6.08 -13.67 9.68
N LEU A 21 -6.30 -14.71 8.88
CA LEU A 21 -7.57 -15.45 8.85
C LEU A 21 -7.76 -16.34 10.07
N ALA A 22 -6.66 -16.82 10.66
CA ALA A 22 -6.67 -17.46 11.96
C ALA A 22 -6.58 -16.35 13.01
N ASP A 23 -7.68 -16.10 13.73
CA ASP A 23 -7.85 -15.13 14.83
C ASP A 23 -6.52 -14.52 15.32
N GLY A 24 -6.22 -13.32 14.83
CA GLY A 24 -4.95 -12.66 15.08
C GLY A 24 -5.04 -11.16 14.90
N ARG A 25 -4.00 -10.46 15.36
CA ARG A 25 -3.96 -9.00 15.27
C ARG A 25 -3.73 -8.58 13.82
N THR A 26 -4.55 -7.65 13.34
CA THR A 26 -4.34 -7.02 12.03
C THR A 26 -3.00 -6.30 12.02
N VAL A 27 -2.17 -6.63 11.04
CA VAL A 27 -0.89 -5.98 10.79
C VAL A 27 -1.13 -4.83 9.84
N LYS A 28 -0.73 -3.63 10.26
CA LYS A 28 -0.73 -2.43 9.43
C LYS A 28 0.69 -2.17 8.99
N ASP A 29 0.91 -2.21 7.68
CA ASP A 29 2.19 -2.00 7.04
C ASP A 29 2.08 -0.89 5.98
N THR A 30 3.21 -0.41 5.47
CA THR A 30 3.25 0.66 4.47
C THR A 30 4.31 0.35 3.43
N VAL A 31 3.86 0.16 2.19
CA VAL A 31 4.74 -0.17 1.07
C VAL A 31 4.88 1.03 0.15
N ALA A 32 6.12 1.32 -0.22
CA ALA A 32 6.42 2.31 -1.23
C ALA A 32 6.33 1.64 -2.61
N ALA A 33 5.38 2.09 -3.43
CA ALA A 33 5.15 1.55 -4.75
C ALA A 33 4.88 2.67 -5.76
N ARG A 34 5.07 2.37 -7.04
CA ARG A 34 4.73 3.34 -8.10
C ARG A 34 3.22 3.39 -8.32
N ASP A 35 2.57 2.24 -8.24
CA ASP A 35 1.17 2.03 -8.57
C ASP A 35 0.52 1.04 -7.60
N GLU A 36 -0.82 1.02 -7.56
CA GLU A 36 -1.60 0.11 -6.70
C GLU A 36 -1.29 -1.36 -6.99
N ASP A 37 -1.06 -1.71 -8.25
CA ASP A 37 -0.74 -3.08 -8.66
C ASP A 37 0.62 -3.53 -8.11
N GLU A 38 1.64 -2.66 -8.17
CA GLU A 38 2.96 -2.94 -7.57
C GLU A 38 2.85 -3.03 -6.03
N ALA A 39 2.05 -2.16 -5.41
CA ALA A 39 1.78 -2.24 -3.97
C ALA A 39 1.09 -3.55 -3.60
N TYR A 40 0.11 -3.98 -4.38
CA TYR A 40 -0.64 -5.21 -4.17
C TYR A 40 0.25 -6.44 -4.37
N GLN A 41 1.12 -6.45 -5.39
CA GLN A 41 2.06 -7.53 -5.61
C GLN A 41 3.04 -7.67 -4.44
N LYS A 42 3.65 -6.57 -3.99
CA LYS A 42 4.56 -6.57 -2.81
C LYS A 42 3.83 -7.01 -1.54
N ALA A 43 2.62 -6.50 -1.33
CA ALA A 43 1.78 -6.90 -0.19
C ALA A 43 1.44 -8.40 -0.25
N ARG A 44 1.23 -8.95 -1.44
CA ARG A 44 0.95 -10.38 -1.66
C ARG A 44 2.14 -11.27 -1.38
N GLU A 45 3.36 -10.81 -1.70
CA GLU A 45 4.60 -11.51 -1.39
C GLU A 45 4.85 -11.59 0.12
N LEU A 46 4.51 -10.51 0.85
CA LEU A 46 4.65 -10.44 2.31
C LEU A 46 3.53 -11.18 3.05
N TYR A 47 2.30 -11.09 2.54
CA TYR A 47 1.10 -11.60 3.19
C TYR A 47 0.28 -12.45 2.19
N PRO A 48 0.52 -13.77 2.16
CA PRO A 48 -0.20 -14.65 1.24
C PRO A 48 -1.68 -14.71 1.59
N ARG A 49 -2.54 -14.61 0.57
CA ARG A 49 -4.02 -14.62 0.73
C ARG A 49 -4.57 -15.87 1.40
N ASP A 50 -3.82 -16.96 1.33
CA ASP A 50 -4.15 -18.24 1.98
C ASP A 50 -4.22 -18.11 3.52
N ARG A 51 -3.44 -17.18 4.10
CA ARG A 51 -3.38 -16.98 5.55
C ARG A 51 -3.79 -15.59 6.01
N PHE A 52 -3.75 -14.60 5.13
CA PHE A 52 -4.02 -13.21 5.45
C PHE A 52 -4.99 -12.58 4.45
N ALA A 53 -6.07 -11.97 4.94
CA ALA A 53 -6.86 -11.04 4.16
C ALA A 53 -6.09 -9.71 4.04
N VAL A 54 -5.55 -9.46 2.85
CA VAL A 54 -4.79 -8.24 2.55
C VAL A 54 -5.68 -7.22 1.88
N THR A 55 -5.71 -6.01 2.44
CA THR A 55 -6.37 -4.85 1.84
C THR A 55 -5.34 -3.74 1.67
N VAL A 56 -5.20 -3.23 0.45
CA VAL A 56 -4.27 -2.14 0.13
C VAL A 56 -5.09 -0.88 -0.09
N TYR A 57 -4.71 0.20 0.60
CA TYR A 57 -5.28 1.52 0.42
C TYR A 57 -4.16 2.46 -0.04
N LEU A 58 -4.45 3.26 -1.06
CA LEU A 58 -3.59 4.37 -1.43
C LEU A 58 -3.51 5.34 -0.24
N GLN A 59 -2.31 5.53 0.32
CA GLN A 59 -2.07 6.57 1.32
C GLN A 59 -1.91 7.90 0.59
N SER A 60 -3.00 8.38 -0.02
CA SER A 60 -3.07 9.77 -0.44
C SER A 60 -3.02 10.63 0.82
N ALA A 61 -2.07 11.55 0.87
CA ALA A 61 -1.98 12.56 1.93
C ALA A 61 -3.07 13.65 1.80
N ASP A 62 -4.24 13.29 1.26
CA ASP A 62 -5.35 14.17 0.91
C ASP A 62 -6.62 13.60 1.58
N ASP A 63 -6.58 13.59 2.90
CA ASP A 63 -7.76 13.59 3.78
C ASP A 63 -7.65 14.91 4.55
N ASP A 64 -7.89 16.04 3.86
CA ASP A 64 -8.09 17.39 4.43
C ASP A 64 -9.21 18.11 3.67
#